data_AF-A0A2J7PPE8-F1
#
_entry.id   AF-A0A2J7PPE8-F1
#
_cell.length_a   1.000
_cell.length_b   1.000
_cell.length_c   1.000
_cell.angle_alpha   90.00
_cell.angle_beta   90.00
_cell.angle_gamma   90.00
#
_symmetry.space_group_name_H-M   'P 1'
#
loop_
_entity.id
_entity.type
_entity.pdbx_description
1 polymer ?
#
loop_
_entity_poly.entity_id
_entity_poly.type
_entity_poly.pdbx_seq_one_letter_code
_entity_poly.pdbx_strand_id
1 'polypeptide(L)'
;MLTSGAWSLFRPSMFYIARVDGAIEVWDFLVQSNKPVLVQSISGSALTGIYPSRLGPVQNIIGVSDITGNFRIFFVPQEHMKSDPRNKEAVTEFFHRETECRHFAQERQDKWKACNADLLQVKKMDIQAAMKKREAEKKAKERLEREKRIQEEKELQMGKLKEEKDHMKEEKAMKRWNLEQEKYLTDVLLEKKKLDESALMDKKVPLDKFQEDERQKRLKQEERMKQQDKLTERISLMFPEIIRETVKADTNMEMVLKELEETVNIFVEHYKENEEKALMFKTNNTFEYQVNWKELLAEGKNRRHVIDVELYRNTGRIDRYHKAKQELKEKLDSLQGKKGEYGKQGPSRRGDLQLKKLSHLGRREK
;
A
#
# COMPACT_ATOMS: atom_id res chain seq x y z
N MET A 1 -8.55 5.29 1.19
CA MET A 1 -7.08 5.38 0.99
C MET A 1 -6.84 5.92 -0.40
N LEU A 2 -5.91 6.88 -0.54
CA LEU A 2 -5.60 7.56 -1.80
C LEU A 2 -4.33 6.95 -2.39
N THR A 3 -4.26 6.79 -3.71
CA THR A 3 -3.14 6.10 -4.38
C THR A 3 -2.29 7.03 -5.23
N SER A 4 -2.93 7.95 -5.97
CA SER A 4 -2.24 8.86 -6.88
C SER A 4 -3.01 10.18 -6.99
N GLY A 5 -2.35 11.24 -7.43
CA GLY A 5 -2.97 12.52 -7.68
C GLY A 5 -2.22 13.30 -8.75
N ALA A 6 -2.96 14.08 -9.54
CA ALA A 6 -2.39 14.87 -10.61
C ALA A 6 -3.12 16.21 -10.76
N TRP A 7 -2.37 17.26 -11.04
CA TRP A 7 -2.94 18.58 -11.32
C TRP A 7 -3.55 18.64 -12.71
N SER A 8 -4.61 19.44 -12.87
CA SER A 8 -5.09 19.79 -14.19
C SER A 8 -4.04 20.61 -14.94
N LEU A 9 -3.89 20.28 -16.21
CA LEU A 9 -2.95 20.95 -17.09
C LEU A 9 -3.46 22.30 -17.62
N PHE A 10 -4.76 22.58 -17.49
CA PHE A 10 -5.38 23.80 -18.02
C PHE A 10 -5.90 24.74 -16.95
N ARG A 11 -6.26 24.23 -15.77
CA ARG A 11 -6.86 25.01 -14.70
C ARG A 11 -6.08 24.87 -13.40
N PRO A 12 -5.51 25.95 -12.84
CA PRO A 12 -4.68 25.88 -11.64
C PRO A 12 -5.46 25.51 -10.37
N SER A 13 -6.78 25.69 -10.37
CA SER A 13 -7.64 25.35 -9.24
C SER A 13 -8.07 23.89 -9.19
N MET A 14 -7.83 23.12 -10.26
CA MET A 14 -8.40 21.80 -10.46
C MET A 14 -7.34 20.70 -10.37
N PHE A 15 -7.65 19.62 -9.68
CA PHE A 15 -6.80 18.44 -9.58
C PHE A 15 -7.61 17.16 -9.47
N TYR A 16 -6.96 16.03 -9.73
CA TYR A 16 -7.54 14.70 -9.74
C TYR A 16 -6.91 13.86 -8.64
N ILE A 17 -7.72 13.04 -7.98
CA ILE A 17 -7.26 12.06 -7.00
C ILE A 17 -7.75 10.67 -7.41
N ALA A 18 -6.85 9.69 -7.37
CA ALA A 18 -7.15 8.29 -7.53
C ALA A 18 -7.29 7.62 -6.16
N ARG A 19 -8.29 6.73 -6.05
CA ARG A 19 -8.60 5.99 -4.84
C ARG A 19 -8.35 4.49 -5.04
N VAL A 20 -8.13 3.82 -3.90
CA VAL A 20 -7.96 2.35 -3.83
C VAL A 20 -9.24 1.59 -4.23
N ASP A 21 -10.41 2.20 -4.13
CA ASP A 21 -11.70 1.59 -4.52
C ASP A 21 -11.99 1.69 -6.02
N GLY A 22 -11.02 2.16 -6.82
CA GLY A 22 -11.19 2.26 -8.27
C GLY A 22 -11.90 3.53 -8.75
N ALA A 23 -12.14 4.48 -7.85
CA ALA A 23 -12.75 5.77 -8.19
C ALA A 23 -11.72 6.90 -8.39
N ILE A 24 -12.05 7.81 -9.30
CA ILE A 24 -11.38 9.11 -9.44
C ILE A 24 -12.27 10.21 -8.89
N GLU A 25 -11.64 11.11 -8.15
CA GLU A 25 -12.25 12.34 -7.69
C GLU A 25 -11.67 13.53 -8.45
N VAL A 26 -12.53 14.41 -8.92
CA VAL A 26 -12.17 15.70 -9.51
C VAL A 26 -12.46 16.77 -8.47
N TRP A 27 -11.44 17.56 -8.15
CA TRP A 27 -11.50 18.63 -7.18
C TRP A 27 -11.27 19.97 -7.87
N ASP A 28 -12.05 20.99 -7.54
CA ASP A 28 -11.82 22.38 -7.96
C ASP A 28 -12.08 23.30 -6.78
N PHE A 29 -11.03 23.78 -6.11
CA PHE A 29 -11.19 24.52 -4.86
C PHE A 29 -11.73 25.94 -5.03
N LEU A 30 -11.77 26.48 -6.26
CA LEU A 30 -12.47 27.75 -6.54
C LEU A 30 -13.99 27.56 -6.64
N VAL A 31 -14.44 26.34 -6.96
CA VAL A 31 -15.88 25.99 -6.99
C VAL A 31 -16.29 25.46 -5.62
N GLN A 32 -15.54 24.50 -5.10
CA GLN A 32 -15.85 23.81 -3.87
C GLN A 32 -14.59 23.23 -3.22
N SER A 33 -14.24 23.73 -2.03
CA SER A 33 -13.05 23.29 -1.29
C SER A 33 -13.31 22.10 -0.35
N ASN A 34 -14.55 21.90 0.10
CA ASN A 34 -14.87 20.94 1.16
C ASN A 34 -15.25 19.54 0.68
N LYS A 35 -15.56 19.37 -0.62
CA LYS A 35 -15.93 18.08 -1.20
C LYS A 35 -15.51 18.01 -2.67
N PRO A 36 -15.31 16.81 -3.24
CA PRO A 36 -15.01 16.68 -4.66
C PRO A 36 -16.20 17.18 -5.49
N VAL A 37 -15.88 17.79 -6.63
CA VAL A 37 -16.86 18.28 -7.61
C VAL A 37 -17.49 17.10 -8.35
N LEU A 38 -16.70 16.07 -8.64
CA LEU A 38 -17.14 14.85 -9.30
C LEU A 38 -16.42 13.66 -8.69
N VAL A 39 -17.15 12.57 -8.50
CA VAL A 39 -16.57 11.26 -8.16
C VAL A 39 -17.07 10.27 -9.21
N GLN A 40 -16.15 9.58 -9.88
CA GLN A 40 -16.46 8.61 -10.91
C GLN A 40 -15.74 7.29 -10.63
N SER A 41 -16.51 6.20 -10.52
CA SER A 41 -15.94 4.85 -10.45
C SER A 41 -15.52 4.39 -11.84
N ILE A 42 -14.24 4.03 -11.99
CA ILE A 42 -13.62 3.66 -13.27
C ILE A 42 -13.32 2.17 -13.30
N SER A 43 -12.77 1.64 -12.21
CA SER A 43 -12.46 0.22 -12.06
C SER A 43 -13.07 -0.29 -10.74
N GLY A 44 -13.19 -1.61 -10.62
CA GLY A 44 -13.45 -2.28 -9.34
C GLY A 44 -12.17 -2.60 -8.57
N SER A 45 -11.02 -2.13 -9.04
CA SER A 45 -9.69 -2.38 -8.48
C SER A 45 -8.92 -1.08 -8.29
N ALA A 46 -7.85 -1.12 -7.49
CA ALA A 46 -7.13 0.06 -7.06
C ALA A 46 -6.40 0.77 -8.20
N LEU A 47 -6.75 2.04 -8.43
CA LEU A 47 -6.08 2.86 -9.41
C LEU A 47 -4.63 3.13 -9.01
N THR A 48 -3.69 2.96 -9.93
CA THR A 48 -2.26 3.11 -9.67
C THR A 48 -1.72 4.46 -10.08
N GLY A 49 -2.33 5.12 -11.06
CA GLY A 49 -1.82 6.37 -11.62
C GLY A 49 -2.84 7.18 -12.41
N ILE A 50 -2.66 8.50 -12.39
CA ILE A 50 -3.39 9.45 -13.23
C ILE A 50 -2.38 10.24 -14.05
N TYR A 51 -2.61 10.31 -15.36
CA TYR A 51 -1.71 10.88 -16.35
C TYR A 51 -2.47 11.87 -17.25
N PRO A 52 -2.62 13.12 -16.82
CA PRO A 52 -3.11 14.18 -17.69
C PRO A 52 -2.14 14.41 -18.86
N SER A 53 -2.65 14.56 -20.07
CA SER A 53 -1.81 14.79 -21.26
C SER A 53 -2.07 16.16 -21.89
N ARG A 54 -0.99 16.83 -22.33
CA ARG A 54 -1.01 18.02 -23.20
C ARG A 54 -0.66 17.69 -24.67
N LEU A 55 -0.32 16.43 -24.95
CA LEU A 55 0.26 16.02 -26.24
C LEU A 55 -0.84 15.58 -27.21
N GLY A 56 -0.72 16.00 -28.46
CA GLY A 56 -1.61 15.62 -29.57
C GLY A 56 -2.64 16.69 -29.96
N PRO A 57 -3.43 16.45 -31.02
CA PRO A 57 -4.49 17.37 -31.48
C PRO A 57 -5.66 17.45 -30.48
N VAL A 58 -5.79 16.46 -29.60
CA VAL A 58 -6.85 16.34 -28.61
C VAL A 58 -6.25 16.52 -27.22
N GLN A 59 -6.19 17.78 -26.78
CA GLN A 59 -5.49 18.19 -25.55
C GLN A 59 -6.28 17.89 -24.26
N ASN A 60 -7.50 17.35 -24.37
CA ASN A 60 -8.45 17.19 -23.26
C ASN A 60 -8.52 15.76 -22.76
N ILE A 61 -7.37 15.13 -22.55
CA ILE A 61 -7.31 13.69 -22.27
C ILE A 61 -6.62 13.43 -20.94
N ILE A 62 -7.19 12.49 -20.17
CA ILE A 62 -6.59 11.94 -18.96
C ILE A 62 -6.47 10.42 -19.12
N GLY A 63 -5.26 9.91 -18.95
CA GLY A 63 -4.99 8.49 -18.81
C GLY A 63 -5.07 8.06 -17.35
N VAL A 64 -5.61 6.87 -17.11
CA VAL A 64 -5.76 6.27 -15.77
C VAL A 64 -5.33 4.83 -15.83
N SER A 65 -4.42 4.43 -14.95
CA SER A 65 -3.96 3.05 -14.82
C SER A 65 -4.55 2.39 -13.57
N ASP A 66 -4.78 1.09 -13.68
CA ASP A 66 -5.25 0.21 -12.60
C ASP A 66 -4.14 -0.78 -12.19
N ILE A 67 -4.25 -1.38 -11.01
CA ILE A 67 -3.32 -2.42 -10.51
C ILE A 67 -3.33 -3.69 -11.36
N THR A 68 -4.44 -3.92 -12.07
CA THR A 68 -4.60 -5.02 -13.02
C THR A 68 -3.84 -4.83 -14.33
N GLY A 69 -3.14 -3.70 -14.51
CA GLY A 69 -2.42 -3.36 -15.73
C GLY A 69 -3.29 -2.73 -16.83
N ASN A 70 -4.57 -2.49 -16.56
CA ASN A 70 -5.45 -1.80 -17.50
C ASN A 70 -5.16 -0.30 -17.52
N PHE A 71 -5.03 0.26 -18.73
CA PHE A 71 -4.90 1.70 -18.95
C PHE A 71 -6.12 2.22 -19.72
N ARG A 72 -6.84 3.17 -19.14
CA ARG A 72 -8.06 3.75 -19.69
C ARG A 72 -7.86 5.24 -19.96
N ILE A 73 -8.51 5.73 -21.00
CA ILE A 73 -8.36 7.11 -21.47
C ILE A 73 -9.73 7.78 -21.42
N PHE A 74 -9.81 8.94 -20.80
CA PHE A 74 -11.03 9.73 -20.64
C PHE A 74 -10.91 11.10 -21.26
N PHE A 75 -12.00 11.58 -21.84
CA PHE A 75 -12.12 12.95 -22.30
C PHE A 75 -12.58 13.86 -21.17
N VAL A 76 -11.85 14.96 -21.00
CA VAL A 76 -12.22 16.05 -20.10
C VAL A 76 -13.13 17.01 -20.86
N PRO A 77 -14.28 17.42 -20.30
CA PRO A 77 -15.13 18.42 -20.93
C PRO A 77 -14.38 19.73 -21.21
N GLN A 78 -14.69 20.39 -22.33
CA GLN A 78 -13.96 21.57 -22.79
C GLN A 78 -14.08 22.76 -21.84
N GLU A 79 -15.13 22.81 -21.03
CA GLU A 79 -15.36 23.82 -20.00
C GLU A 79 -14.21 23.86 -18.99
N HIS A 80 -13.62 22.70 -18.67
CA HIS A 80 -12.50 22.56 -17.74
C HIS A 80 -11.14 22.89 -18.37
N MET A 81 -11.09 23.15 -19.68
CA MET A 81 -9.87 23.54 -20.39
C MET A 81 -9.67 25.05 -20.52
N LYS A 82 -10.68 25.85 -20.15
CA LYS A 82 -10.60 27.31 -20.27
C LYS A 82 -9.62 27.85 -19.23
N SER A 83 -8.39 28.10 -19.67
CA SER A 83 -7.38 28.78 -18.87
C SER A 83 -7.69 30.27 -18.86
N ASP A 84 -8.02 30.81 -17.68
CA ASP A 84 -8.22 32.24 -17.44
C ASP A 84 -7.13 32.70 -16.46
N PRO A 85 -6.33 33.73 -16.81
CA PRO A 85 -5.36 34.32 -15.90
C PRO A 85 -5.96 34.73 -14.54
N ARG A 86 -7.22 35.15 -14.51
CA ARG A 86 -7.94 35.51 -13.28
C ARG A 86 -8.07 34.34 -12.31
N ASN A 87 -8.15 33.10 -12.82
CA ASN A 87 -8.18 31.92 -11.96
C ASN A 87 -6.87 31.78 -11.20
N LYS A 88 -5.72 32.13 -11.80
CA LYS A 88 -4.43 32.02 -11.11
C LYS A 88 -4.35 33.00 -9.94
N GLU A 89 -4.77 34.24 -10.14
CA GLU A 89 -4.84 35.26 -9.09
C GLU A 89 -5.80 34.83 -7.98
N ALA A 90 -7.01 34.38 -8.34
CA ALA A 90 -8.00 33.89 -7.38
C ALA A 90 -7.51 32.68 -6.58
N VAL A 91 -6.77 31.75 -7.21
CA VAL A 91 -6.13 30.62 -6.51
C VAL A 91 -5.09 31.10 -5.50
N THR A 92 -4.24 32.05 -5.89
CA THR A 92 -3.22 32.60 -5.00
C THR A 92 -3.87 33.32 -3.82
N GLU A 93 -4.87 34.16 -4.05
CA GLU A 93 -5.63 34.84 -3.00
C GLU A 93 -6.35 33.86 -2.08
N PHE A 94 -6.93 32.79 -2.64
CA PHE A 94 -7.56 31.71 -1.85
C PHE A 94 -6.57 31.09 -0.86
N PHE A 95 -5.37 30.73 -1.32
CA PHE A 95 -4.36 30.13 -0.44
C PHE A 95 -3.83 31.10 0.62
N HIS A 96 -3.65 32.38 0.28
CA HIS A 96 -3.28 33.39 1.27
C HIS A 96 -4.37 33.53 2.35
N ARG A 97 -5.62 33.70 1.95
CA ARG A 97 -6.75 33.81 2.90
C ARG A 97 -6.87 32.58 3.79
N GLU A 98 -6.74 31.38 3.23
CA GLU A 98 -6.86 30.14 4.00
C GLU A 98 -5.72 29.98 5.01
N THR A 99 -4.51 30.41 4.63
CA THR A 99 -3.34 30.41 5.52
C THR A 99 -3.55 31.37 6.69
N GLU A 100 -4.01 32.60 6.42
CA GLU A 100 -4.32 33.59 7.46
C GLU A 100 -5.45 33.10 8.38
N CYS A 101 -6.53 32.54 7.82
CA CYS A 101 -7.62 31.97 8.60
C CYS A 101 -7.13 30.83 9.50
N ARG A 102 -6.21 29.98 9.00
CA ARG A 102 -5.63 28.89 9.78
C ARG A 102 -4.74 29.41 10.91
N HIS A 103 -3.90 30.41 10.66
CA HIS A 103 -3.09 31.05 11.70
C HIS A 103 -3.97 31.68 12.78
N PHE A 104 -4.99 32.45 12.39
CA PHE A 104 -5.94 33.03 13.34
C PHE A 104 -6.66 31.96 14.17
N ALA A 105 -7.10 30.87 13.54
CA ALA A 105 -7.74 29.75 14.24
C ALA A 105 -6.79 29.06 15.21
N GLN A 106 -5.52 28.85 14.82
CA GLN A 106 -4.49 28.29 15.69
C GLN A 106 -4.20 29.20 16.88
N GLU A 107 -3.97 30.50 16.67
CA GLU A 107 -3.76 31.45 17.74
C GLU A 107 -4.94 31.51 18.71
N ARG A 108 -6.16 31.54 18.18
CA ARG A 108 -7.37 31.51 19.00
C ARG A 108 -7.45 30.21 19.81
N GLN A 109 -7.14 29.08 19.17
CA GLN A 109 -7.13 27.78 19.83
C GLN A 109 -6.06 27.73 20.93
N ASP A 110 -4.88 28.28 20.71
CA ASP A 110 -3.78 28.26 21.67
C ASP A 110 -4.03 29.23 22.84
N LYS A 111 -4.57 30.42 22.57
CA LYS A 111 -5.09 31.33 23.61
C LYS A 111 -6.19 30.64 24.43
N TRP A 112 -7.12 29.97 23.77
CA TRP A 112 -8.18 29.22 24.47
C TRP A 112 -7.62 28.07 25.32
N LYS A 113 -6.63 27.31 24.81
CA LYS A 113 -5.96 26.24 25.56
C LYS A 113 -5.19 26.80 26.77
N ALA A 114 -4.52 27.94 26.61
CA ALA A 114 -3.78 28.58 27.69
C ALA A 114 -4.72 29.07 28.80
N CYS A 115 -5.84 29.73 28.46
CA CYS A 115 -6.83 30.18 29.42
C CYS A 115 -7.64 29.04 30.06
N ASN A 116 -7.78 27.91 29.37
CA ASN A 116 -8.53 26.74 29.85
C ASN A 116 -7.62 25.56 30.18
N ALA A 117 -6.37 25.82 30.55
CA ALA A 117 -5.38 24.77 30.83
C ALA A 117 -5.86 23.84 31.96
N ASP A 118 -6.42 24.40 33.03
CA ASP A 118 -6.92 23.63 34.17
C ASP A 118 -8.11 22.74 33.79
N LEU A 119 -9.07 23.28 33.02
CA LEU A 119 -10.19 22.51 32.47
C LEU A 119 -9.74 21.38 31.55
N LEU A 120 -8.68 21.59 30.78
CA LEU A 120 -8.08 20.57 29.91
C LEU A 120 -7.35 19.49 30.73
N GLN A 121 -6.68 19.86 31.82
CA GLN A 121 -6.05 18.89 32.73
C GLN A 121 -7.08 18.01 33.42
N VAL A 122 -8.16 18.60 33.95
CA VAL A 122 -9.28 17.86 34.55
C VAL A 122 -9.88 16.88 33.54
N LYS A 123 -10.22 17.34 32.33
CA LYS A 123 -10.74 16.44 31.28
C LYS A 123 -9.75 15.33 30.89
N LYS A 124 -8.45 15.62 30.83
CA LYS A 124 -7.43 14.58 30.56
C LYS A 124 -7.36 13.56 31.69
N MET A 125 -7.42 14.00 32.94
CA MET A 125 -7.46 13.13 34.11
C MET A 125 -8.73 12.26 34.12
N ASP A 126 -9.89 12.83 33.79
CA ASP A 126 -11.15 12.09 33.68
C ASP A 126 -11.10 11.04 32.56
N ILE A 127 -10.57 11.39 31.39
CA ILE A 127 -10.37 10.46 30.28
C ILE A 127 -9.41 9.34 30.68
N GLN A 128 -8.30 9.67 31.34
CA GLN A 128 -7.34 8.67 31.83
C GLN A 128 -7.94 7.78 32.93
N ALA A 129 -8.74 8.34 33.84
CA ALA A 129 -9.45 7.57 34.87
C ALA A 129 -10.49 6.65 34.25
N ALA A 130 -11.25 7.11 33.24
CA ALA A 130 -12.21 6.30 32.50
C ALA A 130 -11.51 5.16 31.73
N MET A 131 -10.37 5.42 31.09
CA MET A 131 -9.56 4.39 30.43
C MET A 131 -9.04 3.36 31.42
N LYS A 132 -8.47 3.78 32.56
CA LYS A 132 -8.00 2.89 33.63
C LYS A 132 -9.14 2.05 34.21
N LYS A 133 -10.32 2.65 34.42
CA LYS A 133 -11.51 1.93 34.88
C LYS A 133 -11.96 0.87 33.87
N ARG A 134 -11.99 1.22 32.58
CA ARG A 134 -12.35 0.28 31.50
C ARG A 134 -11.35 -0.88 31.39
N GLU A 135 -10.06 -0.62 31.54
CA GLU A 135 -9.03 -1.66 31.57
C GLU A 135 -9.15 -2.55 32.82
N ALA A 136 -9.41 -1.96 34.00
CA ALA A 136 -9.62 -2.70 35.24
C ALA A 136 -10.86 -3.60 35.16
N GLU A 137 -11.96 -3.11 34.59
CA GLU A 137 -13.18 -3.89 34.34
C GLU A 137 -12.93 -5.05 33.37
N LYS A 138 -12.14 -4.82 32.30
CA LYS A 138 -11.75 -5.90 31.38
C LYS A 138 -10.90 -6.96 32.09
N LYS A 139 -9.90 -6.55 32.87
CA LYS A 139 -9.05 -7.47 33.65
C LYS A 139 -9.85 -8.22 34.73
N ALA A 140 -10.83 -7.58 35.36
CA ALA A 140 -11.72 -8.22 36.33
C ALA A 140 -12.63 -9.27 35.68
N LYS A 141 -13.21 -8.97 34.50
CA LYS A 141 -13.98 -9.93 33.72
C LYS A 141 -13.13 -11.14 33.32
N GLU A 142 -11.91 -10.91 32.83
CA GLU A 142 -10.98 -12.01 32.48
C GLU A 142 -10.60 -12.86 33.70
N ARG A 143 -10.43 -12.28 34.90
CA ARG A 143 -10.18 -13.04 36.14
C ARG A 143 -11.37 -13.91 36.52
N LEU A 144 -12.58 -13.34 36.50
CA LEU A 144 -13.81 -14.08 36.79
C LEU A 144 -14.01 -15.23 35.80
N GLU A 145 -13.72 -15.01 34.52
CA GLU A 145 -13.82 -16.06 33.49
C GLU A 145 -12.79 -17.18 33.72
N ARG A 146 -11.55 -16.85 34.13
CA ARG A 146 -10.54 -17.85 34.53
C ARG A 146 -10.98 -18.65 35.75
N GLU A 147 -11.52 -17.99 36.78
CA GLU A 147 -12.01 -18.67 37.98
C GLU A 147 -13.17 -19.61 37.66
N LYS A 148 -14.10 -19.20 36.79
CA LYS A 148 -15.17 -20.08 36.29
C LYS A 148 -14.62 -21.29 35.56
N ARG A 149 -13.65 -21.12 34.65
CA ARG A 149 -13.00 -22.24 33.94
C ARG A 149 -12.33 -23.21 34.90
N ILE A 150 -11.62 -22.71 35.92
CA ILE A 150 -10.98 -23.55 36.95
C ILE A 150 -12.03 -24.31 37.76
N GLN A 151 -13.15 -23.67 38.09
CA GLN A 151 -14.24 -24.31 38.83
C GLN A 151 -14.93 -25.40 37.99
N GLU A 152 -15.23 -25.10 36.72
CA GLU A 152 -15.77 -26.07 35.77
C GLU A 152 -14.83 -27.27 35.61
N GLU A 153 -13.52 -27.05 35.48
CA GLU A 153 -12.53 -28.12 35.38
C GLU A 153 -12.47 -28.99 36.64
N LYS A 154 -12.53 -28.38 37.83
CA LYS A 154 -12.60 -29.10 39.11
C LYS A 154 -13.88 -29.93 39.22
N GLU A 155 -15.02 -29.39 38.82
CA GLU A 155 -16.30 -30.12 38.82
C GLU A 155 -16.26 -31.30 37.86
N LEU A 156 -15.65 -31.14 36.68
CA LEU A 156 -15.46 -32.20 35.70
C LEU A 156 -14.51 -33.28 36.22
N GLN A 157 -13.42 -32.92 36.91
CA GLN A 157 -12.53 -33.87 37.56
C GLN A 157 -13.22 -34.63 38.70
N MET A 158 -14.00 -33.94 39.53
CA MET A 158 -14.78 -34.57 40.60
C MET A 158 -15.86 -35.51 40.05
N GLY A 159 -16.49 -35.16 38.93
CA GLY A 159 -17.39 -36.02 38.18
C GLY A 159 -16.71 -37.31 37.71
N LYS A 160 -15.56 -37.18 37.04
CA LYS A 160 -14.74 -38.33 36.59
C LYS A 160 -14.31 -39.24 37.75
N LEU A 161 -13.85 -38.66 38.87
CA LEU A 161 -13.48 -39.42 40.07
C LEU A 161 -14.67 -40.17 40.68
N LYS A 162 -15.88 -39.63 40.57
CA LYS A 162 -17.10 -40.27 41.05
C LYS A 162 -17.51 -41.41 40.11
N GLU A 163 -17.50 -41.19 38.80
CA GLU A 163 -17.73 -42.20 37.77
C GLU A 163 -16.73 -43.37 37.90
N GLU A 164 -15.45 -43.07 38.11
CA GLU A 164 -14.40 -44.08 38.30
C GLU A 164 -14.62 -44.89 39.58
N LYS A 165 -15.04 -44.24 40.68
CA LYS A 165 -15.41 -44.95 41.92
C LYS A 165 -16.64 -45.83 41.75
N ASP A 166 -17.63 -45.39 40.99
CA ASP A 166 -18.85 -46.15 40.74
C ASP A 166 -18.58 -47.34 39.80
N HIS A 167 -17.81 -47.13 38.72
CA HIS A 167 -17.31 -48.21 37.86
C HIS A 167 -16.50 -49.24 38.66
N MET A 168 -15.66 -48.80 39.60
CA MET A 168 -14.87 -49.71 40.44
C MET A 168 -15.73 -50.51 41.43
N LYS A 169 -16.86 -49.98 41.89
CA LYS A 169 -17.85 -50.74 42.67
C LYS A 169 -18.57 -51.77 41.80
N GLU A 170 -18.98 -51.38 40.59
CA GLU A 170 -19.63 -52.27 39.62
C GLU A 170 -18.70 -53.42 39.23
N GLU A 171 -17.43 -53.13 38.96
CA GLU A 171 -16.43 -54.14 38.61
C GLU A 171 -16.18 -55.12 39.77
N LYS A 172 -16.17 -54.63 41.02
CA LYS A 172 -16.08 -55.47 42.22
C LYS A 172 -17.33 -56.33 42.41
N ALA A 173 -18.52 -55.78 42.19
CA ALA A 173 -19.77 -56.53 42.26
C ALA A 173 -19.82 -57.63 41.18
N MET A 174 -19.40 -57.30 39.96
CA MET A 174 -19.33 -58.23 38.84
C MET A 174 -18.31 -59.34 39.08
N LYS A 175 -17.13 -59.03 39.63
CA LYS A 175 -16.14 -60.04 40.04
C LYS A 175 -16.70 -60.99 41.11
N ARG A 176 -17.42 -60.46 42.10
CA ARG A 176 -18.07 -61.28 43.14
C ARG A 176 -19.14 -62.19 42.55
N TRP A 177 -20.01 -61.65 41.70
CA TRP A 177 -21.04 -62.41 40.99
C TRP A 177 -20.41 -63.51 40.13
N ASN A 178 -19.42 -63.20 39.31
CA ASN A 178 -18.75 -64.17 38.45
C ASN A 178 -18.06 -65.27 39.26
N LEU A 179 -17.40 -64.95 40.37
CA LEU A 179 -16.81 -65.95 41.26
C LEU A 179 -17.87 -66.88 41.85
N GLU A 180 -19.02 -66.33 42.22
CA GLU A 180 -20.15 -67.09 42.77
C GLU A 180 -20.82 -67.95 41.70
N GLN A 181 -20.94 -67.45 40.47
CA GLN A 181 -21.40 -68.21 39.31
C GLN A 181 -20.41 -69.31 38.92
N GLU A 182 -19.09 -69.04 38.95
CA GLU A 182 -18.06 -70.03 38.68
C GLU A 182 -18.11 -71.15 39.69
N LYS A 183 -18.24 -70.83 40.99
CA LYS A 183 -18.43 -71.81 42.07
C LYS A 183 -19.68 -72.65 41.84
N TYR A 184 -20.80 -72.00 41.57
CA TYR A 184 -22.05 -72.68 41.28
C TYR A 184 -21.93 -73.60 40.05
N LEU A 185 -21.30 -73.13 38.96
CA LEU A 185 -21.05 -73.92 37.76
C LEU A 185 -20.12 -75.10 38.04
N THR A 186 -19.05 -74.91 38.82
CA THR A 186 -18.15 -75.99 39.20
C THR A 186 -18.87 -77.04 40.03
N ASP A 187 -19.70 -76.63 40.99
CA ASP A 187 -20.45 -77.54 41.86
C ASP A 187 -21.47 -78.35 41.04
N VAL A 188 -22.24 -77.69 40.16
CA VAL A 188 -23.19 -78.34 39.25
C VAL A 188 -22.48 -79.24 38.23
N LEU A 189 -21.30 -78.85 37.73
CA LEU A 189 -20.51 -79.68 36.81
C LEU A 189 -19.93 -80.91 37.51
N LEU A 190 -19.44 -80.78 38.75
CA LEU A 190 -18.95 -81.88 39.58
C LEU A 190 -20.09 -82.87 39.88
N GLU A 191 -21.26 -82.37 40.27
CA GLU A 191 -22.45 -83.18 40.59
C GLU A 191 -23.00 -83.90 39.35
N LYS A 192 -23.16 -83.19 38.21
CA LYS A 192 -23.74 -83.78 36.99
C LYS A 192 -22.79 -84.67 36.21
N LYS A 193 -21.47 -84.45 36.28
CA LYS A 193 -20.49 -85.26 35.53
C LYS A 193 -19.75 -86.30 36.37
N LYS A 194 -19.98 -86.37 37.69
CA LYS A 194 -19.28 -87.29 38.62
C LYS A 194 -17.75 -87.22 38.42
N LEU A 195 -17.23 -86.01 38.24
CA LEU A 195 -15.80 -85.78 38.06
C LEU A 195 -15.11 -85.84 39.44
N ASP A 196 -13.96 -86.51 39.51
CA ASP A 196 -13.14 -86.56 40.72
C ASP A 196 -12.42 -85.21 40.92
N GLU A 197 -12.66 -84.59 42.07
CA GLU A 197 -12.15 -83.26 42.44
C GLU A 197 -10.61 -83.22 42.48
N SER A 198 -9.99 -84.32 42.87
CA SER A 198 -8.53 -84.46 42.96
C SER A 198 -7.85 -84.41 41.58
N ALA A 199 -8.40 -85.10 40.59
CA ALA A 199 -7.88 -85.14 39.21
C ALA A 199 -8.07 -83.82 38.46
N LEU A 200 -9.01 -82.97 38.88
CA LEU A 200 -9.23 -81.64 38.30
C LEU A 200 -8.19 -80.63 38.81
N MET A 201 -7.84 -80.70 40.09
CA MET A 201 -6.80 -79.87 40.70
C MET A 201 -5.43 -80.14 40.04
N ASP A 202 -5.09 -81.40 39.79
CA ASP A 202 -3.84 -81.76 39.10
C ASP A 202 -3.76 -81.17 37.68
N LYS A 203 -4.90 -81.10 36.97
CA LYS A 203 -4.99 -80.49 35.64
C LYS A 203 -4.99 -78.96 35.66
N LYS A 204 -5.28 -78.34 36.80
CA LYS A 204 -5.26 -76.88 36.99
C LYS A 204 -3.85 -76.33 37.22
N VAL A 205 -2.98 -77.12 37.87
CA VAL A 205 -1.59 -76.72 38.21
C VAL A 205 -0.79 -76.16 37.02
N PRO A 206 -0.83 -76.73 35.80
CA PRO A 206 -0.11 -76.16 34.66
C PRO A 206 -0.66 -74.81 34.20
N LEU A 207 -1.98 -74.60 34.30
CA LEU A 207 -2.64 -73.35 33.92
C LEU A 207 -2.29 -72.22 34.89
N ASP A 208 -2.32 -72.51 36.19
CA ASP A 208 -1.96 -71.54 37.23
C ASP A 208 -0.49 -71.11 37.10
N LYS A 209 0.41 -72.06 36.77
CA LYS A 209 1.81 -71.74 36.44
C LYS A 209 1.93 -70.84 35.21
N PHE A 210 1.18 -71.11 34.15
CA PHE A 210 1.18 -70.27 32.94
C PHE A 210 0.67 -68.84 33.24
N GLN A 211 -0.36 -68.70 34.06
CA GLN A 211 -0.89 -67.40 34.47
C GLN A 211 0.10 -66.62 35.35
N GLU A 212 0.80 -67.30 36.26
CA GLU A 212 1.86 -66.66 37.06
C GLU A 212 3.03 -66.23 36.18
N ASP A 213 3.45 -67.04 35.20
CA ASP A 213 4.48 -66.68 34.23
C ASP A 213 4.09 -65.45 33.38
N GLU A 214 2.84 -65.38 32.92
CA GLU A 214 2.28 -64.20 32.24
C GLU A 214 2.34 -62.94 33.12
N ARG A 215 1.95 -63.07 34.40
CA ARG A 215 1.98 -61.97 35.38
C ARG A 215 3.39 -61.46 35.60
N GLN A 216 4.37 -62.37 35.73
CA GLN A 216 5.79 -62.02 35.86
C GLN A 216 6.35 -61.36 34.60
N LYS A 217 5.92 -61.77 33.40
CA LYS A 217 6.32 -61.10 32.14
C LYS A 217 5.81 -59.66 32.07
N ARG A 218 4.57 -59.40 32.51
CA ARG A 218 3.99 -58.05 32.56
C ARG A 218 4.72 -57.14 33.54
N LEU A 219 5.01 -57.62 34.76
CA LEU A 219 5.80 -56.86 35.75
C LEU A 219 7.17 -56.46 35.20
N LYS A 220 7.87 -57.40 34.53
CA LYS A 220 9.15 -57.12 33.87
C LYS A 220 9.05 -56.15 32.68
N GLN A 221 7.89 -56.02 32.04
CA GLN A 221 7.67 -55.03 30.99
C GLN A 221 7.44 -53.64 31.59
N GLU A 222 6.64 -53.52 32.64
CA GLU A 222 6.43 -52.26 33.36
C GLU A 222 7.73 -51.71 33.97
N GLU A 223 8.57 -52.58 34.53
CA GLU A 223 9.89 -52.19 35.03
C GLU A 223 10.80 -51.66 33.91
N ARG A 224 10.75 -52.29 32.72
CA ARG A 224 11.50 -51.81 31.54
C ARG A 224 11.02 -50.45 31.06
N MET A 225 9.70 -50.20 31.05
CA MET A 225 9.14 -48.90 30.71
C MET A 225 9.57 -47.82 31.73
N LYS A 226 9.50 -48.12 33.03
CA LYS A 226 9.99 -47.19 34.08
C LYS A 226 11.49 -46.90 33.96
N GLN A 227 12.29 -47.89 33.54
CA GLN A 227 13.71 -47.69 33.27
C GLN A 227 13.96 -46.82 32.03
N GLN A 228 13.14 -46.98 30.99
CA GLN A 228 13.17 -46.13 29.80
C GLN A 228 12.82 -44.68 30.12
N ASP A 229 11.80 -44.45 30.95
CA ASP A 229 11.39 -43.10 31.39
C ASP A 229 12.50 -42.40 32.18
N LYS A 230 13.15 -43.12 33.11
CA LYS A 230 14.33 -42.63 33.84
C LYS A 230 15.50 -42.31 32.92
N LEU A 231 15.68 -43.08 31.83
CA LEU A 231 16.71 -42.81 30.84
C LEU A 231 16.41 -41.52 30.07
N THR A 232 15.15 -41.31 29.67
CA THR A 232 14.74 -40.07 29.01
C THR A 232 14.87 -38.83 29.90
N GLU A 233 14.55 -38.93 31.20
CA GLU A 233 14.81 -37.86 32.17
C GLU A 233 16.31 -37.55 32.28
N ARG A 234 17.16 -38.59 32.30
CA ARG A 234 18.62 -38.43 32.36
C ARG A 234 19.21 -37.83 31.08
N ILE A 235 18.68 -38.19 29.91
CA ILE A 235 19.06 -37.58 28.62
C ILE A 235 18.67 -36.10 28.62
N SER A 236 17.49 -35.74 29.14
CA SER A 236 17.06 -34.35 29.30
C SER A 236 17.99 -33.54 30.21
N LEU A 237 18.55 -34.17 31.25
CA LEU A 237 19.54 -33.55 32.15
C LEU A 237 20.94 -33.42 31.53
N MET A 238 21.33 -34.37 30.67
CA MET A 238 22.66 -34.40 30.02
C MET A 238 22.73 -33.48 28.79
N PHE A 239 21.61 -33.27 28.10
CA PHE A 239 21.52 -32.44 26.88
C PHE A 239 20.49 -31.30 27.02
N PRO A 240 20.68 -30.35 27.95
CA PRO A 240 19.78 -29.22 28.14
C PRO A 240 19.76 -28.24 26.95
N GLU A 241 20.73 -28.32 26.03
CA GLU A 241 20.81 -27.44 24.85
C GLU A 241 19.70 -27.67 23.82
N ILE A 242 19.15 -28.89 23.73
CA ILE A 242 18.06 -29.23 22.79
C ILE A 242 16.72 -28.63 23.25
N ILE A 243 16.61 -28.27 24.53
CA ILE A 243 15.37 -27.73 25.16
C ILE A 243 15.45 -26.20 25.32
N ARG A 244 16.49 -25.52 24.82
CA ARG A 244 16.52 -24.05 24.83
C ARG A 244 15.41 -23.53 23.91
N GLU A 245 14.25 -23.23 24.48
CA GLU A 245 13.35 -22.23 23.92
C GLU A 245 14.19 -21.00 23.58
N THR A 246 14.01 -20.47 22.38
CA THR A 246 14.74 -19.32 21.86
C THR A 246 14.49 -18.13 22.78
N VAL A 247 15.40 -17.91 23.73
CA VAL A 247 15.46 -16.68 24.51
C VAL A 247 15.68 -15.58 23.49
N LYS A 248 14.64 -14.77 23.25
CA LYS A 248 14.79 -13.54 22.49
C LYS A 248 15.77 -12.69 23.25
N ALA A 249 16.97 -12.54 22.70
CA ALA A 249 17.99 -11.67 23.28
C ALA A 249 17.38 -10.27 23.42
N ASP A 250 17.47 -9.69 24.61
CA ASP A 250 17.18 -8.29 24.84
C ASP A 250 18.18 -7.46 24.02
N THR A 251 17.80 -7.08 22.80
CA THR A 251 18.57 -6.15 21.98
C THR A 251 18.60 -4.81 22.70
N ASN A 252 19.78 -4.45 23.19
CA ASN A 252 20.03 -3.17 23.83
C ASN A 252 19.83 -2.04 22.79
N MET A 253 18.66 -1.37 22.85
CA MET A 253 18.22 -0.34 21.89
C MET A 253 19.26 0.77 21.64
N GLU A 254 20.10 1.05 22.64
CA GLU A 254 21.13 2.09 22.57
C GLU A 254 22.27 1.75 21.61
N MET A 255 22.59 0.46 21.46
CA MET A 255 23.60 -0.02 20.53
C MET A 255 23.11 0.06 19.08
N VAL A 256 21.82 -0.23 18.87
CA VAL A 256 21.16 -0.11 17.56
C VAL A 256 21.07 1.34 17.10
N LEU A 257 20.78 2.27 18.02
CA LEU A 257 20.74 3.70 17.70
C LEU A 257 22.11 4.23 17.28
N LYS A 258 23.18 3.76 17.92
CA LYS A 258 24.55 4.15 17.58
C LYS A 258 24.97 3.62 16.20
N GLU A 259 24.67 2.36 15.90
CA GLU A 259 24.90 1.80 14.56
C GLU A 259 24.10 2.56 13.48
N LEU A 260 22.86 2.95 13.79
CA LEU A 260 22.03 3.73 12.87
C LEU A 260 22.64 5.11 12.60
N GLU A 261 23.12 5.80 13.62
CA GLU A 261 23.76 7.11 13.49
C GLU A 261 25.07 7.05 12.68
N GLU A 262 25.87 6.00 12.87
CA GLU A 262 27.07 5.73 12.08
C GLU A 262 26.72 5.50 10.60
N THR A 263 25.67 4.73 10.29
CA THR A 263 25.25 4.50 8.90
C THR A 263 24.70 5.77 8.23
N VAL A 264 23.96 6.62 8.96
CA VAL A 264 23.45 7.89 8.44
C VAL A 264 24.61 8.82 8.05
N ASN A 265 25.66 8.89 8.86
CA ASN A 265 26.84 9.69 8.54
C ASN A 265 27.54 9.21 7.27
N ILE A 266 27.69 7.89 7.11
CA ILE A 266 28.25 7.29 5.89
C ILE A 266 27.42 7.66 4.64
N PHE A 267 26.08 7.65 4.73
CA PHE A 267 25.23 8.05 3.59
C PHE A 267 25.34 9.53 3.26
N VAL A 268 25.48 10.40 4.27
CA VAL A 268 25.66 11.85 4.07
C VAL A 268 26.99 12.15 3.39
N GLU A 269 28.06 11.45 3.75
CA GLU A 269 29.37 11.60 3.10
C GLU A 269 29.33 11.15 1.64
N HIS A 270 28.77 9.97 1.34
CA HIS A 270 28.59 9.51 -0.04
C HIS A 270 27.72 10.44 -0.88
N TYR A 271 26.70 11.08 -0.29
CA TYR A 271 25.88 12.06 -0.98
C TYR A 271 26.70 13.28 -1.42
N LYS A 272 27.52 13.83 -0.52
CA LYS A 272 28.40 14.96 -0.82
C LYS A 272 29.40 14.64 -1.93
N GLU A 273 30.02 13.46 -1.89
CA GLU A 273 30.93 13.03 -2.95
C GLU A 273 30.24 12.93 -4.33
N ASN A 274 29.00 12.42 -4.35
CA ASN A 274 28.23 12.31 -5.59
C ASN A 274 27.78 13.68 -6.11
N GLU A 275 27.44 14.61 -5.22
CA GLU A 275 27.13 15.99 -5.57
C GLU A 275 28.33 16.68 -6.22
N GLU A 276 29.53 16.53 -5.64
CA GLU A 276 30.77 17.07 -6.22
C GLU A 276 31.07 16.46 -7.60
N LYS A 277 30.93 15.13 -7.75
CA LYS A 277 31.10 14.45 -9.05
C LYS A 277 30.10 14.95 -10.09
N ALA A 278 28.84 15.16 -9.70
CA ALA A 278 27.80 15.69 -10.58
C ALA A 278 28.06 17.15 -10.97
N LEU A 279 28.55 17.96 -10.03
CA LEU A 279 28.90 19.36 -10.27
C LEU A 279 30.11 19.46 -11.21
N MET A 280 31.13 18.63 -11.00
CA MET A 280 32.30 18.51 -11.89
C MET A 280 31.89 18.04 -13.29
N PHE A 281 30.96 17.09 -13.39
CA PHE A 281 30.41 16.67 -14.68
C PHE A 281 29.69 17.83 -15.39
N LYS A 282 28.91 18.63 -14.66
CA LYS A 282 28.18 19.79 -15.21
C LYS A 282 29.12 20.91 -15.67
N THR A 283 30.18 21.21 -14.92
CA THR A 283 31.18 22.21 -15.34
C THR A 283 31.97 21.73 -16.55
N ASN A 284 32.38 20.46 -16.57
CA ASN A 284 33.13 19.88 -17.67
C ASN A 284 32.28 19.68 -18.94
N ASN A 285 31.00 19.32 -18.80
CA ASN A 285 30.03 19.22 -19.89
C ASN A 285 29.06 20.41 -19.88
N THR A 286 29.60 21.61 -20.10
CA THR A 286 28.78 22.75 -20.50
C THR A 286 28.26 22.49 -21.91
N PHE A 287 27.11 21.83 -22.00
CA PHE A 287 26.42 21.59 -23.26
C PHE A 287 25.99 22.93 -23.86
N GLU A 288 26.86 23.52 -24.68
CA GLU A 288 26.49 24.65 -25.52
C GLU A 288 25.55 24.14 -26.61
N TYR A 289 24.28 24.51 -26.50
CA TYR A 289 23.29 24.16 -27.51
C TYR A 289 23.57 24.99 -28.77
N GLN A 290 24.44 24.48 -29.65
CA GLN A 290 24.66 25.06 -30.97
C GLN A 290 23.46 24.74 -31.87
N VAL A 291 22.33 25.42 -31.64
CA VAL A 291 21.16 25.30 -32.50
C VAL A 291 21.45 25.97 -33.82
N ASN A 292 21.66 25.15 -34.84
CA ASN A 292 21.58 25.64 -36.20
C ASN A 292 20.11 25.90 -36.55
N TRP A 293 19.63 27.12 -36.28
CA TRP A 293 18.26 27.53 -36.55
C TRP A 293 17.85 27.31 -38.01
N LYS A 294 18.80 27.33 -38.96
CA LYS A 294 18.50 27.08 -40.37
C LYS A 294 18.12 25.62 -40.61
N GLU A 295 18.86 24.68 -40.03
CA GLU A 295 18.58 23.24 -40.13
C GLU A 295 17.29 22.88 -39.41
N LEU A 296 17.11 23.35 -38.17
CA LEU A 296 15.90 23.08 -37.39
C LEU A 296 14.64 23.59 -38.12
N LEU A 297 14.73 24.79 -38.71
CA LEU A 297 13.60 25.39 -39.43
C LEU A 297 13.37 24.72 -40.80
N ALA A 298 14.41 24.23 -41.47
CA ALA A 298 14.29 23.43 -42.68
C ALA A 298 13.63 22.08 -42.39
N GLU A 299 14.10 21.38 -41.36
CA GLU A 299 13.54 20.11 -40.93
C GLU A 299 12.08 20.26 -40.44
N GLY A 300 11.78 21.32 -39.69
CA GLY A 300 10.41 21.63 -39.26
C GLY A 300 9.46 21.90 -40.42
N LYS A 301 9.91 22.62 -41.46
CA LYS A 301 9.15 22.80 -42.70
C LYS A 301 8.93 21.48 -43.43
N ASN A 302 9.95 20.62 -43.48
CA ASN A 302 9.87 19.33 -44.16
C ASN A 302 8.87 18.39 -43.45
N ARG A 303 8.93 18.32 -42.11
CA ARG A 303 7.95 17.59 -41.29
C ARG A 303 6.53 18.07 -41.53
N ARG A 304 6.33 19.40 -41.58
CA ARG A 304 5.01 19.98 -41.85
C ARG A 304 4.51 19.62 -43.25
N HIS A 305 5.39 19.67 -44.26
CA HIS A 305 5.04 19.30 -45.63
C HIS A 305 4.60 17.85 -45.74
N VAL A 306 5.33 16.90 -45.14
CA VAL A 306 4.97 15.48 -45.14
C VAL A 306 3.59 15.27 -44.50
N ILE A 307 3.37 15.87 -43.33
CA ILE A 307 2.09 15.78 -42.62
C ILE A 307 0.94 16.38 -43.44
N ASP A 308 1.15 17.55 -44.05
CA ASP A 308 0.10 18.21 -44.84
C ASP A 308 -0.22 17.40 -46.12
N VAL A 309 0.76 16.73 -46.74
CA VAL A 309 0.55 15.82 -47.88
C VAL A 309 -0.27 14.59 -47.48
N GLU A 310 0.01 14.00 -46.32
CA GLU A 310 -0.74 12.82 -45.84
C GLU A 310 -2.16 13.17 -45.36
N LEU A 311 -2.35 14.33 -44.74
CA LEU A 311 -3.65 14.75 -44.20
C LEU A 311 -4.61 15.30 -45.26
N TYR A 312 -4.10 15.96 -46.31
CA TYR A 312 -4.94 16.55 -47.35
C TYR A 312 -4.84 15.79 -48.67
N ARG A 313 -5.83 14.92 -48.95
CA ARG A 313 -5.99 14.27 -50.28
C ARG A 313 -6.14 15.25 -51.46
N ASN A 314 -6.35 16.54 -51.20
CA ASN A 314 -6.46 17.58 -52.22
C ASN A 314 -5.49 18.74 -51.92
N THR A 315 -4.23 18.57 -52.32
CA THR A 315 -3.13 19.53 -52.12
C THR A 315 -3.25 20.79 -52.98
N GLY A 316 -4.23 20.87 -53.89
CA GLY A 316 -4.31 21.92 -54.90
C GLY A 316 -4.38 23.36 -54.37
N ARG A 317 -4.83 23.61 -53.14
CA ARG A 317 -4.74 24.95 -52.53
C ARG A 317 -3.31 25.31 -52.12
N ILE A 318 -2.58 24.35 -51.57
CA ILE A 318 -1.19 24.50 -51.13
C ILE A 318 -0.27 24.62 -52.35
N ASP A 319 -0.49 23.79 -53.38
CA ASP A 319 0.27 23.83 -54.63
C ASP A 319 0.11 25.16 -55.37
N ARG A 320 -1.12 25.70 -55.41
CA ARG A 320 -1.38 27.05 -55.98
C ARG A 320 -0.65 28.14 -55.21
N TYR A 321 -0.60 28.06 -53.89
CA TYR A 321 0.14 29.01 -53.06
C TYR A 321 1.66 28.92 -53.31
N HIS A 322 2.22 27.71 -53.36
CA HIS A 322 3.66 27.53 -53.65
C HIS A 322 4.03 27.99 -55.05
N LYS A 323 3.19 27.70 -56.06
CA LYS A 323 3.37 28.16 -57.43
C LYS A 323 3.33 29.69 -57.53
N ALA A 324 2.32 30.33 -56.96
CA ALA A 324 2.23 31.79 -56.94
C ALA A 324 3.42 32.43 -56.21
N LYS A 325 3.92 31.80 -55.15
CA LYS A 325 5.10 32.26 -54.41
C LYS A 325 6.40 32.12 -55.20
N GLN A 326 6.57 31.03 -55.95
CA GLN A 326 7.72 30.85 -56.86
C GLN A 326 7.67 31.87 -58.00
N GLU A 327 6.53 32.04 -58.65
CA GLU A 327 6.35 33.05 -59.71
C GLU A 327 6.62 34.47 -59.20
N LEU A 328 6.21 34.80 -57.97
CA LEU A 328 6.52 36.09 -57.35
C LEU A 328 8.02 36.24 -57.11
N LYS A 329 8.70 35.17 -56.69
CA LYS A 329 10.14 35.15 -56.46
C LYS A 329 10.92 35.33 -57.77
N GLU A 330 10.54 34.62 -58.84
CA GLU A 330 11.12 34.76 -60.18
C GLU A 330 10.89 36.16 -60.77
N LYS A 331 9.72 36.76 -60.52
CA LYS A 331 9.46 38.16 -60.86
C LYS A 331 10.36 39.12 -60.07
N LEU A 332 10.60 38.84 -58.79
CA LEU A 332 11.47 39.66 -57.96
C LEU A 332 12.94 39.53 -58.40
N ASP A 333 13.39 38.32 -58.69
CA ASP A 333 14.76 38.02 -59.14
C ASP A 333 15.01 38.59 -60.55
N SER A 334 14.02 38.55 -61.46
CA SER A 334 14.13 39.20 -62.78
C SER A 334 14.09 40.73 -62.70
N LEU A 335 13.38 41.31 -61.72
CA LEU A 335 13.44 42.75 -61.45
C LEU A 335 14.78 43.18 -60.83
N GLN A 336 15.41 42.32 -60.02
CA GLN A 336 16.76 42.57 -59.49
C GLN A 336 17.83 42.37 -60.57
N GLY A 337 17.68 41.40 -61.48
CA GLY A 337 18.52 41.25 -62.67
C GLY A 337 18.43 42.45 -63.62
N LYS A 338 17.22 42.99 -63.84
CA LYS A 338 17.02 44.23 -64.63
C LYS A 338 17.59 45.48 -63.96
N LYS A 339 17.69 45.54 -62.63
CA LYS A 339 18.44 46.61 -61.94
C LYS A 339 19.95 46.54 -62.18
N GLY A 340 20.49 45.39 -62.60
CA GLY A 340 21.89 45.24 -63.05
C GLY A 340 22.14 45.77 -64.46
N GLU A 341 21.14 45.76 -65.35
CA GLU A 341 21.27 46.22 -66.74
C GLU A 341 20.93 47.72 -66.94
N TYR A 342 20.18 48.35 -66.03
CA TYR A 342 19.95 49.80 -66.02
C TYR A 342 20.93 50.56 -65.09
N GLY A 343 22.12 50.01 -64.89
CA GLY A 343 23.18 50.55 -64.04
C GLY A 343 24.30 51.30 -64.79
N LYS A 344 24.00 52.01 -65.89
CA LYS A 344 24.95 52.95 -66.52
C LYS A 344 24.22 54.17 -67.09
N GLN A 345 23.77 55.06 -66.20
CA GLN A 345 23.74 56.52 -66.36
C GLN A 345 23.11 57.14 -65.10
N GLY A 346 23.96 57.70 -64.22
CA GLY A 346 23.51 58.67 -63.20
C GLY A 346 23.42 60.09 -63.78
N PRO A 347 23.12 61.15 -63.00
CA PRO A 347 23.20 61.20 -61.53
C PRO A 347 22.08 61.96 -60.78
N SER A 348 22.08 61.72 -59.46
CA SER A 348 21.89 62.69 -58.35
C SER A 348 20.74 63.70 -58.44
N ARG A 349 19.68 63.48 -57.64
CA ARG A 349 19.06 64.55 -56.85
C ARG A 349 18.71 64.06 -55.45
N ARG A 350 19.38 64.66 -54.47
CA ARG A 350 18.93 64.78 -53.07
C ARG A 350 17.55 65.42 -53.06
N GLY A 351 16.68 64.93 -52.17
CA GLY A 351 15.39 65.53 -51.88
C GLY A 351 14.71 64.74 -50.79
N ASP A 352 14.95 65.14 -49.55
CA ASP A 352 14.26 64.70 -48.35
C ASP A 352 12.75 64.63 -48.57
N LEU A 353 12.10 63.52 -48.20
CA LEU A 353 10.73 63.61 -47.69
C LEU A 353 10.48 62.56 -46.62
N GLN A 354 10.08 63.11 -45.48
CA GLN A 354 9.95 62.50 -44.18
C GLN A 354 8.90 61.38 -44.13
N LEU A 355 9.19 60.39 -43.27
CA LEU A 355 8.19 59.49 -42.69
C LEU A 355 7.03 60.30 -42.09
N LYS A 356 5.83 60.13 -42.64
CA LYS A 356 4.58 60.35 -41.91
C LYS A 356 3.79 59.05 -41.85
N LYS A 357 3.69 58.56 -40.62
CA LYS A 357 2.70 57.58 -40.14
C LYS A 357 1.31 57.99 -40.62
N LEU A 358 0.57 57.05 -41.21
CA LEU A 358 -0.89 57.08 -41.26
C LEU A 358 -1.40 55.77 -40.68
N SER A 359 -1.54 55.78 -39.36
CA SER A 359 -2.59 55.05 -38.65
C SER A 359 -3.95 55.65 -39.04
N HIS A 360 -4.96 54.78 -39.12
CA HIS A 360 -6.37 55.02 -39.37
C HIS A 360 -6.82 55.02 -40.84
N LEU A 361 -7.36 53.88 -41.27
CA LEU A 361 -8.77 53.80 -41.70
C LEU A 361 -9.14 52.32 -41.92
N GLY A 362 -10.01 51.81 -41.05
CA GLY A 362 -10.51 50.45 -41.07
C GLY A 362 -11.61 50.22 -40.03
N ARG A 363 -12.47 51.23 -39.83
CA ARG A 363 -13.79 51.05 -39.22
C ARG A 363 -14.65 50.32 -40.26
N ARG A 364 -14.94 49.05 -40.02
CA ARG A 364 -16.11 48.38 -40.61
C ARG A 364 -17.29 48.62 -39.68
N GLU A 365 -18.35 49.18 -40.25
CA GLU A 365 -19.66 49.31 -39.62
C GLU A 365 -20.31 47.94 -39.40
N LYS A 366 -21.30 48.00 -38.50
CA LYS A 366 -22.15 46.93 -38.00
C LYS A 366 -23.12 46.40 -39.05
#